data_AF-A0A965S651-F1
#
_entry.id   AF-A0A965S651-F1
#
_cell.length_a   1.000
_cell.length_b   1.000
_cell.length_c   1.000
_cell.angle_alpha   90.00
_cell.angle_beta   90.00
_cell.angle_gamma   90.00
#
_symmetry.space_group_name_H-M   'P 1'
#
loop_
_entity.id
_entity.type
_entity.pdbx_description
1 polymer ?
#
loop_
_entity_poly.entity_id
_entity_poly.type
_entity_poly.pdbx_seq_one_letter_code
_entity_poly.pdbx_strand_id
1 'polypeptide(L)'
;MHKRILVLTYYWPPSGGAGVQRWLKWVKYIRLAGWEPVVYTVDQGEWPTEDRSLLNDIPADLECIKHKITEPYAIYKWFTGRKPTDRINPAFFSEQTKQTWRERLSIWIRANFFIPDARCWWINPSIRVLKKYLQTKPVAYVISSGPPHSMHRIGRGLKRFNSNLIWIADFRDPWTDIDYMHHMKVMFWAKALHRRMEREVLLEADGIICIGKGMSNRLQNKIAPAYGHKFKVIYNGYDADDSSKSTVLKPNNTLVLSHLGTLVKDRNPEVLWETIADLKRQDTQLSSKLKIQCIGKTDAFIKERIRVHDIEDVVQFESYKPHNEILALQQQSDVLILIINNTPHAQDTITGKVFEYMHAQKPILCIGPQDGEAAALLTDTQTGITVGYSDHQQLKTVIQHWLKKRPAATHTDISRFSRKVQVDDLLAWLKQMPLGAKQFH
;
A
#
# COMPACT_ATOMS: atom_id res chain seq x y z
N MET A 1 32.49 -10.68 0.58
CA MET A 1 31.40 -9.71 0.29
C MET A 1 30.53 -9.59 1.52
N HIS A 2 30.30 -8.39 2.04
CA HIS A 2 29.45 -8.22 3.23
C HIS A 2 28.02 -8.58 2.84
N LYS A 3 27.46 -9.67 3.39
CA LYS A 3 26.06 -10.05 3.18
C LYS A 3 25.11 -9.12 3.94
N ARG A 4 25.25 -7.80 3.80
CA ARG A 4 24.45 -6.80 4.51
C ARG A 4 23.64 -5.96 3.54
N ILE A 5 22.39 -5.67 3.90
CA ILE A 5 21.48 -4.83 3.09
C ILE A 5 20.94 -3.71 3.97
N LEU A 6 21.20 -2.46 3.60
CA LEU A 6 20.61 -1.30 4.27
C LEU A 6 19.23 -0.99 3.66
N VAL A 7 18.18 -1.10 4.46
CA VAL A 7 16.80 -0.79 4.07
C VAL A 7 16.39 0.57 4.63
N LEU A 8 16.08 1.53 3.77
CA LEU A 8 15.56 2.84 4.11
C LEU A 8 14.03 2.83 4.03
N THR A 9 13.36 2.89 5.18
CA THR A 9 11.90 2.88 5.26
C THR A 9 11.38 3.84 6.34
N TYR A 10 10.31 4.57 6.03
CA TYR A 10 9.64 5.45 6.99
C TYR A 10 8.61 4.70 7.85
N TYR A 11 7.93 3.71 7.27
CA TYR A 11 6.92 2.92 7.96
C TYR A 11 7.58 1.68 8.53
N TRP A 12 7.77 1.67 9.84
CA TRP A 12 8.37 0.59 10.61
C TRP A 12 7.62 0.43 11.94
N PRO A 13 7.48 -0.78 12.51
CA PRO A 13 6.75 -0.94 13.76
C PRO A 13 7.26 0.00 14.88
N PRO A 14 6.37 0.60 15.68
CA PRO A 14 4.95 0.25 15.83
C PRO A 14 3.99 0.92 14.83
N SER A 15 4.48 1.53 13.73
CA SER A 15 3.60 1.95 12.62
C SER A 15 2.74 0.77 12.17
N GLY A 16 1.43 0.99 12.07
CA GLY A 16 0.48 0.04 11.48
C GLY A 16 0.13 0.37 10.01
N GLY A 17 -0.88 -0.32 9.49
CA GLY A 17 -1.44 -0.09 8.16
C GLY A 17 -0.67 -0.76 7.02
N ALA A 18 -1.10 -0.54 5.77
CA ALA A 18 -0.52 -1.21 4.60
C ALA A 18 0.96 -0.82 4.34
N GLY A 19 1.35 0.40 4.75
CA GLY A 19 2.67 0.96 4.49
C GLY A 19 3.83 0.21 5.19
N VAL A 20 3.60 -0.48 6.29
CA VAL A 20 4.66 -1.17 7.05
C VAL A 20 4.89 -2.62 6.59
N GLN A 21 3.85 -3.25 6.00
CA GLN A 21 3.77 -4.70 5.86
C GLN A 21 4.91 -5.30 5.01
N ARG A 22 5.09 -4.78 3.78
CA ARG A 22 6.04 -5.34 2.80
C ARG A 22 7.45 -5.48 3.37
N TRP A 23 8.04 -4.38 3.82
CA TRP A 23 9.44 -4.37 4.26
C TRP A 23 9.65 -5.00 5.63
N LEU A 24 8.65 -4.98 6.52
CA LEU A 24 8.71 -5.71 7.78
C LEU A 24 8.91 -7.21 7.53
N LYS A 25 8.04 -7.83 6.72
CA LYS A 25 8.15 -9.25 6.44
C LYS A 25 9.30 -9.58 5.48
N TRP A 26 9.64 -8.71 4.53
CA TRP A 26 10.82 -8.93 3.68
C TRP A 26 12.11 -8.96 4.50
N VAL A 27 12.27 -8.10 5.52
CA VAL A 27 13.43 -8.14 6.43
C VAL A 27 13.54 -9.49 7.15
N LYS A 28 12.43 -10.05 7.62
CA LYS A 28 12.38 -11.42 8.18
C LYS A 28 12.92 -12.46 7.19
N TYR A 29 12.41 -12.48 5.96
CA TYR A 29 12.84 -13.48 4.96
C TYR A 29 14.25 -13.23 4.42
N ILE A 30 14.72 -11.98 4.32
CA ILE A 30 16.10 -11.64 3.96
C ILE A 30 17.05 -12.24 5.00
N ARG A 31 16.69 -12.16 6.30
CA ARG A 31 17.45 -12.79 7.38
C ARG A 31 17.47 -14.31 7.27
N LEU A 32 16.31 -14.93 7.04
CA LEU A 32 16.22 -16.39 6.84
C LEU A 32 17.01 -16.89 5.62
N ALA A 33 17.17 -16.05 4.59
CA ALA A 33 18.01 -16.33 3.42
C ALA A 33 19.52 -16.09 3.66
N GLY A 34 19.94 -15.81 4.90
CA GLY A 34 21.34 -15.68 5.29
C GLY A 34 21.98 -14.33 4.95
N TRP A 35 21.18 -13.29 4.70
CA TRP A 35 21.62 -11.90 4.62
C TRP A 35 21.32 -11.16 5.92
N GLU A 36 22.09 -10.13 6.23
CA GLU A 36 21.95 -9.30 7.42
C GLU A 36 21.29 -7.96 7.04
N PRO A 37 19.96 -7.84 7.17
CA PRO A 37 19.27 -6.58 6.96
C PRO A 37 19.60 -5.59 8.08
N VAL A 38 19.79 -4.33 7.71
CA VAL A 38 19.91 -3.19 8.61
C VAL A 38 18.81 -2.21 8.25
N VAL A 39 17.99 -1.79 9.22
CA VAL A 39 16.88 -0.88 8.95
C VAL A 39 17.26 0.53 9.37
N TYR A 40 17.12 1.50 8.46
CA TYR A 40 17.13 2.91 8.80
C TYR A 40 15.69 3.45 8.76
N THR A 41 15.25 4.00 9.88
CA THR A 41 13.88 4.50 10.02
C THR A 41 13.77 5.72 10.92
N VAL A 42 12.58 6.31 10.98
CA VAL A 42 12.27 7.46 11.82
C VAL A 42 12.17 7.04 13.29
N ASP A 43 12.73 7.84 14.19
CA ASP A 43 12.41 7.79 15.61
C ASP A 43 11.11 8.58 15.86
N GLN A 44 10.05 7.87 16.26
CA GLN A 44 8.69 8.42 16.50
C GLN A 44 8.08 9.17 15.30
N GLY A 45 7.69 8.43 14.24
CA GLY A 45 7.06 9.01 13.06
C GLY A 45 5.62 9.48 13.26
N GLU A 46 5.12 10.27 12.30
CA GLU A 46 3.70 10.55 12.11
C GLU A 46 3.07 9.50 11.20
N TRP A 47 2.56 8.43 11.83
CA TRP A 47 1.83 7.36 11.16
C TRP A 47 0.32 7.51 11.40
N PRO A 48 -0.54 7.17 10.42
CA PRO A 48 -2.00 7.22 10.61
C PRO A 48 -2.54 6.25 11.64
N THR A 49 -1.83 5.16 11.90
CA THR A 49 -2.25 4.06 12.77
C THR A 49 -1.03 3.43 13.42
N GLU A 50 -1.17 2.98 14.66
CA GLU A 50 -0.18 2.19 15.38
C GLU A 50 -0.69 0.77 15.57
N ASP A 51 0.18 -0.21 15.35
CA ASP A 51 -0.07 -1.63 15.60
C ASP A 51 1.16 -2.24 16.27
N ARG A 52 1.06 -2.44 17.59
CA ARG A 52 2.16 -2.99 18.38
C ARG A 52 2.35 -4.48 18.18
N SER A 53 1.36 -5.23 17.67
CA SER A 53 1.54 -6.67 17.45
C SER A 53 2.59 -6.95 16.37
N LEU A 54 2.82 -5.99 15.45
CA LEU A 54 3.84 -6.06 14.41
C LEU A 54 5.28 -6.01 14.95
N LEU A 55 5.49 -5.66 16.22
CA LEU A 55 6.81 -5.76 16.85
C LEU A 55 7.29 -7.21 16.93
N ASN A 56 6.36 -8.18 16.98
CA ASN A 56 6.68 -9.61 17.03
C ASN A 56 7.26 -10.15 15.72
N ASP A 57 7.07 -9.43 14.61
CA ASP A 57 7.60 -9.80 13.30
C ASP A 57 9.03 -9.28 13.07
N ILE A 58 9.56 -8.45 13.97
CA ILE A 58 10.93 -7.97 13.87
C ILE A 58 11.88 -9.10 14.30
N PRO A 59 12.84 -9.52 13.46
CA PRO A 59 13.86 -10.48 13.86
C PRO A 59 14.60 -10.05 15.13
N ALA A 60 14.89 -11.00 16.01
CA ALA A 60 15.71 -10.74 17.20
C ALA A 60 17.06 -10.12 16.80
N ASP A 61 17.50 -9.15 17.61
CA ASP A 61 18.77 -8.44 17.43
C ASP A 61 18.96 -7.77 16.04
N LEU A 62 17.85 -7.40 15.38
CA LEU A 62 17.91 -6.62 14.14
C LEU A 62 18.54 -5.23 14.40
N GLU A 63 19.59 -4.89 13.68
CA GLU A 63 20.16 -3.55 13.73
C GLU A 63 19.19 -2.52 13.11
N CYS A 64 18.59 -1.69 13.97
CA CYS A 64 17.65 -0.65 13.59
C CYS A 64 18.19 0.73 13.98
N ILE A 65 18.60 1.50 12.97
CA ILE A 65 19.08 2.87 13.11
C ILE A 65 17.87 3.80 13.08
N LYS A 66 17.40 4.22 14.25
CA LYS A 66 16.33 5.20 14.39
C LYS A 66 16.92 6.61 14.45
N HIS A 67 16.36 7.53 13.68
CA HIS A 67 16.80 8.91 13.66
C HIS A 67 15.63 9.85 13.92
N LYS A 68 15.80 10.76 14.89
CA LYS A 68 14.83 11.80 15.18
C LYS A 68 14.73 12.77 14.00
N ILE A 69 13.49 13.14 13.67
CA ILE A 69 13.21 14.00 12.52
C ILE A 69 12.43 15.24 12.93
N THR A 70 12.52 16.26 12.08
CA THR A 70 11.65 17.43 12.13
C THR A 70 10.72 17.37 10.94
N GLU A 71 9.41 17.31 11.19
CA GLU A 71 8.40 17.34 10.15
C GLU A 71 7.64 18.67 10.17
N PRO A 72 7.26 19.22 9.01
CA PRO A 72 6.48 20.44 8.93
C PRO A 72 5.04 20.26 9.44
N TYR A 73 4.61 19.03 9.77
CA TYR A 73 3.31 18.79 10.39
C TYR A 73 3.18 19.42 11.77
N ALA A 74 4.28 19.58 12.52
CA ALA A 74 4.23 20.33 13.77
C ALA A 74 3.76 21.77 13.54
N ILE A 75 4.26 22.40 12.46
CA ILE A 75 3.84 23.75 12.04
C ILE A 75 2.39 23.72 11.56
N TYR A 76 1.98 22.72 10.78
CA TYR A 76 0.58 22.55 10.37
C TYR A 76 -0.36 22.47 11.57
N LYS A 77 -0.06 21.62 12.56
CA LYS A 77 -0.88 21.41 13.75
C LYS A 77 -1.00 22.69 14.56
N TRP A 78 0.13 23.36 14.80
CA TRP A 78 0.17 24.65 15.46
C TRP A 78 -0.68 25.70 14.73
N PHE A 79 -0.53 25.82 13.41
CA PHE A 79 -1.23 26.82 12.60
C PHE A 79 -2.74 26.54 12.42
N THR A 80 -3.13 25.27 12.47
CA THR A 80 -4.54 24.82 12.37
C THR A 80 -5.24 24.65 13.72
N GLY A 81 -4.53 24.88 14.84
CA GLY A 81 -5.07 24.69 16.19
C GLY A 81 -5.30 23.23 16.59
N ARG A 82 -4.73 22.28 15.84
CA ARG A 82 -4.81 20.84 16.16
C ARG A 82 -3.84 20.48 17.27
N LYS A 83 -4.18 19.47 18.07
CA LYS A 83 -3.30 19.02 19.16
C LYS A 83 -2.07 18.33 18.58
N PRO A 84 -0.88 18.45 19.21
CA PRO A 84 0.31 17.71 18.78
C PRO A 84 0.10 16.19 18.64
N THR A 85 -0.79 15.63 19.47
CA THR A 85 -1.17 14.20 19.49
C THR A 85 -2.01 13.76 18.31
N ASP A 86 -2.64 14.69 17.58
CA ASP A 86 -3.57 14.34 16.50
C ASP A 86 -2.79 13.72 15.33
N ARG A 87 -3.06 12.46 15.00
CA ARG A 87 -2.43 11.81 13.84
C ARG A 87 -3.08 12.31 12.55
N ILE A 88 -2.26 12.71 11.59
CA ILE A 88 -2.73 13.25 10.32
C ILE A 88 -2.78 12.14 9.28
N ASN A 89 -3.96 11.87 8.72
CA ASN A 89 -4.12 10.96 7.59
C ASN A 89 -4.42 11.75 6.30
N PRO A 90 -3.46 11.83 5.35
CA PRO A 90 -3.65 12.62 4.14
C PRO A 90 -4.82 12.19 3.27
N ALA A 91 -5.18 10.91 3.31
CA ALA A 91 -6.29 10.35 2.54
C ALA A 91 -7.68 10.87 2.99
N PHE A 92 -7.74 11.55 4.14
CA PHE A 92 -8.97 12.07 4.73
C PHE A 92 -8.97 13.59 4.92
N PHE A 93 -8.05 14.32 4.28
CA PHE A 93 -8.11 15.78 4.34
C PHE A 93 -9.39 16.35 3.69
N SER A 94 -10.03 15.60 2.80
CA SER A 94 -11.29 15.96 2.12
C SER A 94 -12.57 15.57 2.86
N GLU A 95 -12.49 14.85 3.99
CA GLU A 95 -13.67 14.35 4.74
C GLU A 95 -14.52 15.47 5.35
N GLN A 96 -13.91 16.64 5.64
CA GLN A 96 -14.64 17.75 6.24
C GLN A 96 -15.40 18.54 5.18
N THR A 97 -16.73 18.52 5.29
CA THR A 97 -17.68 19.28 4.46
C THR A 97 -17.45 20.79 4.45
N LYS A 98 -16.69 21.35 5.41
CA LYS A 98 -16.26 22.76 5.44
C LYS A 98 -14.79 22.89 5.87
N GLN A 99 -13.86 22.72 4.94
CA GLN A 99 -12.45 23.07 5.17
C GLN A 99 -12.31 24.57 5.43
N THR A 100 -11.58 24.94 6.48
CA THR A 100 -11.26 26.35 6.76
C THR A 100 -10.27 26.91 5.71
N TRP A 101 -10.23 28.24 5.53
CA TRP A 101 -9.26 28.87 4.64
C TRP A 101 -7.81 28.58 5.08
N ARG A 102 -7.57 28.44 6.39
CA ARG A 102 -6.28 28.06 6.97
C ARG A 102 -5.87 26.65 6.56
N GLU A 103 -6.77 25.67 6.67
CA GLU A 103 -6.49 24.29 6.25
C GLU A 103 -6.22 24.19 4.74
N ARG A 104 -7.00 24.91 3.92
CA ARG A 104 -6.78 25.00 2.47
C ARG A 104 -5.40 25.58 2.15
N LEU A 105 -5.03 26.67 2.83
CA LEU A 105 -3.71 27.28 2.68
C LEU A 105 -2.61 26.32 3.11
N SER A 106 -2.75 25.63 4.24
CA SER A 106 -1.71 24.72 4.72
C SER A 106 -1.55 23.47 3.84
N ILE A 107 -2.64 22.92 3.29
CA ILE A 107 -2.58 21.84 2.28
C ILE A 107 -1.85 22.34 1.03
N TRP A 108 -2.18 23.56 0.58
CA TRP A 108 -1.51 24.18 -0.56
C TRP A 108 -0.01 24.43 -0.31
N ILE A 109 0.37 24.95 0.86
CA ILE A 109 1.77 25.16 1.25
C ILE A 109 2.50 23.81 1.23
N ARG A 110 1.92 22.79 1.87
CA ARG A 110 2.52 21.45 1.89
C ARG A 110 2.74 20.91 0.48
N ALA A 111 1.71 20.97 -0.36
CA ALA A 111 1.74 20.41 -1.71
C ALA A 111 2.75 21.10 -2.64
N ASN A 112 3.17 22.33 -2.32
CA ASN A 112 4.06 23.12 -3.16
C ASN A 112 5.47 23.29 -2.60
N PHE A 113 5.65 23.35 -1.27
CA PHE A 113 6.96 23.65 -0.67
C PHE A 113 7.63 22.44 0.00
N PHE A 114 6.88 21.41 0.39
CA PHE A 114 7.45 20.20 0.99
C PHE A 114 7.58 19.10 -0.06
N ILE A 115 8.59 19.25 -0.92
CA ILE A 115 8.87 18.36 -2.05
C ILE A 115 10.14 17.53 -1.71
N PRO A 116 10.13 16.20 -1.86
CA PRO A 116 9.10 15.39 -2.53
C PRO A 116 7.86 15.09 -1.68
N ASP A 117 7.95 15.27 -0.38
CA ASP A 117 6.88 15.07 0.57
C ASP A 117 7.22 15.79 1.90
N ALA A 118 6.33 15.68 2.89
CA ALA A 118 6.48 16.27 4.21
C ALA A 118 7.67 15.74 5.03
N ARG A 119 8.53 14.87 4.47
CA ARG A 119 9.74 14.35 5.11
C ARG A 119 11.00 14.89 4.44
N CYS A 120 10.88 15.92 3.58
CA CYS A 120 12.00 16.50 2.85
C CYS A 120 13.15 16.99 3.75
N TRP A 121 12.85 17.50 4.95
CA TRP A 121 13.87 17.93 5.93
C TRP A 121 14.64 16.78 6.56
N TRP A 122 14.15 15.54 6.45
CA TRP A 122 14.86 14.34 6.89
C TRP A 122 16.00 13.93 5.94
N ILE A 123 15.95 14.34 4.67
CA ILE A 123 16.85 13.84 3.63
C ILE A 123 18.32 14.11 3.97
N ASN A 124 18.70 15.38 4.16
CA ASN A 124 20.10 15.75 4.39
C ASN A 124 20.65 15.25 5.74
N PRO A 125 19.93 15.39 6.87
CA PRO A 125 20.36 14.80 8.14
C PRO A 125 20.58 13.28 8.04
N SER A 126 19.69 12.56 7.36
CA SER A 126 19.83 11.11 7.15
C SER A 126 21.09 10.76 6.39
N ILE A 127 21.35 11.46 5.29
CA ILE A 127 22.55 11.24 4.48
C ILE A 127 23.80 11.43 5.34
N ARG A 128 23.86 12.44 6.20
CA ARG A 128 25.03 12.66 7.09
C ARG A 128 25.24 11.52 8.09
N VAL A 129 24.16 11.06 8.72
CA VAL A 129 24.22 9.94 9.69
C VAL A 129 24.65 8.65 8.98
N LEU A 130 24.02 8.34 7.85
CA LEU A 130 24.26 7.11 7.11
C LEU A 130 25.64 7.09 6.43
N LYS A 131 26.18 8.24 6.01
CA LYS A 131 27.58 8.35 5.55
C LYS A 131 28.56 7.86 6.60
N LYS A 132 28.45 8.36 7.84
CA LYS A 132 29.31 7.96 8.95
C LYS A 132 29.13 6.48 9.28
N TYR A 133 27.90 6.00 9.27
CA TYR A 133 27.58 4.59 9.47
C TYR A 133 28.27 3.70 8.43
N LEU A 134 28.10 4.01 7.14
CA LEU A 134 28.63 3.19 6.04
C LEU A 134 30.16 3.18 5.95
N GLN A 135 30.85 4.15 6.54
CA GLN A 135 32.31 4.14 6.68
C GLN A 135 32.81 3.06 7.64
N THR A 136 32.02 2.70 8.66
CA THR A 136 32.41 1.70 9.67
C THR A 136 31.73 0.35 9.45
N LYS A 137 30.55 0.36 8.84
CA LYS A 137 29.69 -0.80 8.64
C LYS A 137 29.23 -0.85 7.17
N PRO A 138 30.11 -1.30 6.24
CA PRO A 138 29.76 -1.37 4.82
C PRO A 138 28.63 -2.36 4.55
N VAL A 139 27.87 -2.09 3.49
CA VAL A 139 26.77 -2.94 3.00
C VAL A 139 26.96 -3.23 1.51
N ALA A 140 26.41 -4.34 1.04
CA ALA A 140 26.44 -4.67 -0.39
C ALA A 140 25.38 -3.88 -1.16
N TYR A 141 24.19 -3.73 -0.57
CA TYR A 141 23.06 -3.07 -1.21
C TYR A 141 22.41 -2.05 -0.29
N VAL A 142 21.93 -0.96 -0.88
CA VAL A 142 21.01 -0.01 -0.25
C VAL A 142 19.68 -0.14 -0.96
N ILE A 143 18.59 -0.33 -0.22
CA ILE A 143 17.24 -0.36 -0.76
C ILE A 143 16.44 0.77 -0.13
N SER A 144 15.81 1.62 -0.93
CA SER A 144 14.90 2.65 -0.45
C SER A 144 13.48 2.36 -0.86
N SER A 145 12.55 2.42 0.09
CA SER A 145 11.12 2.17 -0.19
C SER A 145 10.30 3.45 -0.11
N GLY A 146 9.65 3.79 -1.22
CA GLY A 146 8.72 4.90 -1.33
C GLY A 146 7.29 4.41 -1.53
N PRO A 147 6.27 5.17 -1.08
CA PRO A 147 6.35 6.45 -0.37
C PRO A 147 6.70 6.27 1.13
N PRO A 148 7.17 7.34 1.82
CA PRO A 148 7.50 8.66 1.28
C PRO A 148 8.73 8.63 0.36
N HIS A 149 8.67 9.36 -0.75
CA HIS A 149 9.71 9.40 -1.78
C HIS A 149 10.99 10.09 -1.32
N SER A 150 10.95 10.78 -0.17
CA SER A 150 12.13 11.19 0.59
C SER A 150 13.12 10.03 0.83
N MET A 151 12.65 8.77 0.93
CA MET A 151 13.53 7.60 1.07
C MET A 151 14.41 7.40 -0.16
N HIS A 152 13.84 7.57 -1.35
CA HIS A 152 14.61 7.51 -2.59
C HIS A 152 15.63 8.66 -2.69
N ARG A 153 15.29 9.85 -2.19
CA ARG A 153 16.23 10.98 -2.13
C ARG A 153 17.42 10.70 -1.22
N ILE A 154 17.20 10.03 -0.08
CA ILE A 154 18.30 9.59 0.81
C ILE A 154 19.15 8.54 0.09
N GLY A 155 18.54 7.52 -0.52
CA GLY A 155 19.24 6.49 -1.29
C GLY A 155 20.14 7.09 -2.38
N ARG A 156 19.60 8.03 -3.17
CA ARG A 156 20.38 8.79 -4.16
C ARG A 156 21.55 9.56 -3.55
N GLY A 157 21.33 10.21 -2.41
CA GLY A 157 22.38 10.93 -1.70
C GLY A 157 23.53 10.04 -1.25
N LEU A 158 23.24 8.78 -0.87
CA LEU A 158 24.25 7.77 -0.56
C LEU A 158 24.96 7.25 -1.80
N LYS A 159 24.24 6.97 -2.89
CA LYS A 159 24.83 6.57 -4.17
C LYS A 159 25.80 7.62 -4.72
N ARG A 160 25.47 8.90 -4.59
CA ARG A 160 26.35 10.02 -5.00
C ARG A 160 27.56 10.20 -4.09
N PHE A 161 27.46 9.79 -2.84
CA PHE A 161 28.58 9.81 -1.91
C PHE A 161 29.57 8.69 -2.18
N ASN A 162 29.07 7.50 -2.49
CA ASN A 162 29.87 6.34 -2.82
C ASN A 162 29.23 5.64 -4.03
N SER A 163 29.80 5.89 -5.21
CA SER A 163 29.31 5.34 -6.47
C SER A 163 29.39 3.82 -6.54
N ASN A 164 30.20 3.18 -5.69
CA ASN A 164 30.30 1.73 -5.57
C ASN A 164 29.11 1.10 -4.81
N LEU A 165 28.30 1.89 -4.11
CA LEU A 165 27.07 1.37 -3.50
C LEU A 165 26.09 0.99 -4.62
N ILE A 166 25.54 -0.22 -4.55
CA ILE A 166 24.42 -0.60 -5.41
C ILE A 166 23.14 -0.14 -4.72
N TRP A 167 22.42 0.77 -5.37
CA TRP A 167 21.19 1.34 -4.85
C TRP A 167 19.98 0.90 -5.66
N ILE A 168 18.99 0.34 -4.94
CA ILE A 168 17.72 -0.11 -5.47
C ILE A 168 16.60 0.78 -4.93
N ALA A 169 15.75 1.28 -5.82
CA ALA A 169 14.58 2.07 -5.47
C ALA A 169 13.30 1.20 -5.61
N ASP A 170 12.64 0.90 -4.50
CA ASP A 170 11.36 0.18 -4.44
C ASP A 170 10.20 1.16 -4.48
N PHE A 171 9.60 1.31 -5.66
CA PHE A 171 8.38 2.08 -5.89
C PHE A 171 7.18 1.19 -5.55
N ARG A 172 6.55 1.46 -4.40
CA ARG A 172 5.30 0.79 -3.99
C ARG A 172 4.07 1.54 -4.48
N ASP A 173 4.20 2.84 -4.66
CA ASP A 173 3.22 3.69 -5.29
C ASP A 173 3.95 4.59 -6.31
N PRO A 174 3.26 5.03 -7.39
CA PRO A 174 3.83 6.02 -8.30
C PRO A 174 4.16 7.32 -7.56
N TRP A 175 5.09 8.11 -8.10
CA TRP A 175 5.45 9.40 -7.53
C TRP A 175 4.65 10.54 -8.15
N THR A 176 4.78 10.76 -9.46
CA THR A 176 4.02 11.84 -10.12
C THR A 176 2.66 11.42 -10.63
N ASP A 177 2.38 10.11 -10.69
CA ASP A 177 1.14 9.58 -11.26
C ASP A 177 0.26 8.97 -10.16
N ILE A 178 0.39 9.46 -8.94
CA ILE A 178 -0.40 9.01 -7.79
C ILE A 178 -1.77 9.68 -7.80
N ASP A 179 -2.82 8.88 -7.62
CA ASP A 179 -4.23 9.27 -7.68
C ASP A 179 -4.53 10.63 -7.03
N TYR A 180 -4.09 10.78 -5.77
CA TYR A 180 -4.43 11.97 -4.99
C TYR A 180 -3.71 13.25 -5.46
N MET A 181 -2.68 13.15 -6.30
CA MET A 181 -1.95 14.33 -6.79
C MET A 181 -2.84 15.18 -7.71
N HIS A 182 -3.86 14.58 -8.34
CA HIS A 182 -4.86 15.29 -9.14
C HIS A 182 -5.77 16.19 -8.30
N HIS A 183 -6.03 15.82 -7.04
CA HIS A 183 -6.81 16.62 -6.10
C HIS A 183 -5.97 17.70 -5.40
N MET A 184 -4.64 17.58 -5.44
CA MET A 184 -3.76 18.58 -4.86
C MET A 184 -3.62 19.78 -5.81
N LYS A 185 -3.77 20.99 -5.26
CA LYS A 185 -3.52 22.26 -5.96
C LYS A 185 -2.01 22.53 -6.12
N VAL A 186 -1.31 21.60 -6.79
CA VAL A 186 0.13 21.67 -7.05
C VAL A 186 0.39 22.60 -8.23
N MET A 187 1.23 23.60 -8.03
CA MET A 187 1.64 24.58 -9.04
C MET A 187 2.57 23.94 -10.08
N PHE A 188 2.66 24.56 -11.25
CA PHE A 188 3.44 24.02 -12.38
C PHE A 188 4.93 23.79 -12.03
N TRP A 189 5.54 24.69 -11.27
CA TRP A 189 6.95 24.58 -10.84
C TRP A 189 7.15 23.45 -9.83
N ALA A 190 6.21 23.26 -8.91
CA ALA A 190 6.23 22.16 -7.96
C ALA A 190 6.09 20.82 -8.69
N LYS A 191 5.14 20.72 -9.65
CA LYS A 191 5.01 19.56 -10.54
C LYS A 191 6.30 19.29 -11.33
N ALA A 192 6.95 20.34 -11.86
CA ALA A 192 8.22 20.21 -12.56
C ALA A 192 9.34 19.70 -11.65
N LEU A 193 9.39 20.16 -10.39
CA LEU A 193 10.35 19.67 -9.41
C LEU A 193 10.11 18.20 -9.05
N HIS A 194 8.86 17.79 -8.82
CA HIS A 194 8.48 16.38 -8.62
C HIS A 194 8.94 15.49 -9.79
N ARG A 195 8.62 15.89 -11.05
CA ARG A 195 9.05 15.15 -12.25
C ARG A 195 10.57 15.07 -12.37
N ARG A 196 11.28 16.18 -12.10
CA ARG A 196 12.74 16.19 -12.08
C ARG A 196 13.27 15.21 -11.04
N MET A 197 12.75 15.27 -9.82
CA MET A 197 13.21 14.43 -8.71
C MET A 197 12.93 12.95 -8.95
N GLU A 198 11.77 12.60 -9.51
CA GLU A 198 11.43 11.22 -9.91
C GLU A 198 12.40 10.75 -11.00
N ARG A 199 12.59 11.54 -12.06
CA ARG A 199 13.52 11.22 -13.15
C ARG A 199 14.96 11.04 -12.66
N GLU A 200 15.42 11.86 -11.73
CA GLU A 200 16.73 11.72 -11.10
C GLU A 200 16.89 10.37 -10.37
N VAL A 201 15.83 9.86 -9.72
CA VAL A 201 15.83 8.53 -9.10
C VAL A 201 15.86 7.44 -10.17
N LEU A 202 15.02 7.54 -11.19
CA LEU A 202 14.93 6.55 -12.26
C LEU A 202 16.25 6.41 -13.05
N LEU A 203 17.00 7.51 -13.22
CA LEU A 203 18.27 7.49 -13.93
C LEU A 203 19.43 6.97 -13.06
N GLU A 204 19.50 7.37 -11.80
CA GLU A 204 20.67 7.14 -10.93
C GLU A 204 20.59 5.87 -10.07
N ALA A 205 19.40 5.29 -9.87
CA ALA A 205 19.30 3.98 -9.25
C ALA A 205 19.95 2.91 -10.15
N ASP A 206 20.56 1.91 -9.53
CA ASP A 206 21.12 0.74 -10.23
C ASP A 206 20.01 -0.27 -10.55
N GLY A 207 18.98 -0.34 -9.69
CA GLY A 207 17.79 -1.14 -9.90
C GLY A 207 16.51 -0.44 -9.43
N ILE A 208 15.39 -0.74 -10.07
CA ILE A 208 14.07 -0.22 -9.74
C ILE A 208 13.11 -1.39 -9.56
N ILE A 209 12.48 -1.48 -8.38
CA ILE A 209 11.44 -2.46 -8.11
C ILE A 209 10.09 -1.77 -8.20
N CYS A 210 9.15 -2.41 -8.90
CA CYS A 210 7.77 -1.96 -9.05
C CYS A 210 6.81 -3.06 -8.59
N ILE A 211 5.67 -2.68 -8.01
CA ILE A 211 4.64 -3.62 -7.54
C ILE A 211 3.67 -4.11 -8.63
N GLY A 212 3.82 -3.70 -9.89
CA GLY A 212 2.92 -4.05 -11.00
C GLY A 212 3.53 -3.72 -12.36
N LYS A 213 3.03 -4.35 -13.43
CA LYS A 213 3.57 -4.24 -14.79
C LYS A 213 3.27 -2.87 -15.41
N GLY A 214 2.04 -2.39 -15.30
CA GLY A 214 1.57 -1.09 -15.77
C GLY A 214 2.35 0.05 -15.12
N MET A 215 2.54 0.02 -13.80
CA MET A 215 3.41 0.99 -13.13
C MET A 215 4.85 0.93 -13.63
N SER A 216 5.41 -0.27 -13.81
CA SER A 216 6.75 -0.44 -14.36
C SER A 216 6.87 0.15 -15.77
N ASN A 217 5.86 -0.07 -16.62
CA ASN A 217 5.83 0.47 -17.98
C ASN A 217 5.73 1.99 -17.98
N ARG A 218 4.87 2.57 -17.13
CA ARG A 218 4.75 4.03 -17.00
C ARG A 218 6.04 4.68 -16.55
N LEU A 219 6.72 4.12 -15.55
CA LEU A 219 8.00 4.65 -15.08
C LEU A 219 9.10 4.51 -16.14
N GLN A 220 9.16 3.40 -16.87
CA GLN A 220 10.09 3.22 -17.98
C GLN A 220 9.87 4.26 -19.09
N ASN A 221 8.62 4.56 -19.44
CA ASN A 221 8.27 5.56 -20.45
C ASN A 221 8.69 6.99 -20.08
N LYS A 222 9.11 7.26 -18.83
CA LYS A 222 9.63 8.56 -18.39
C LYS A 222 11.12 8.74 -18.64
N ILE A 223 11.83 7.69 -19.07
CA ILE A 223 13.27 7.70 -19.34
C ILE A 223 13.56 6.99 -20.68
N ALA A 224 14.82 7.01 -21.13
CA ALA A 224 15.17 6.39 -22.40
C ALA A 224 15.05 4.84 -22.32
N PRO A 225 14.62 4.15 -23.40
CA PRO A 225 14.47 2.68 -23.40
C PRO A 225 15.72 1.89 -22.99
N ALA A 226 16.92 2.45 -23.21
CA ALA A 226 18.19 1.85 -22.79
C ALA A 226 18.28 1.55 -21.28
N TYR A 227 17.46 2.21 -20.45
CA TYR A 227 17.40 1.99 -19.00
C TYR A 227 16.41 0.91 -18.57
N GLY A 228 15.65 0.30 -19.50
CA GLY A 228 14.62 -0.70 -19.19
C GLY A 228 15.14 -1.93 -18.42
N HIS A 229 16.39 -2.33 -18.67
CA HIS A 229 17.05 -3.45 -17.98
C HIS A 229 17.15 -3.28 -16.45
N LYS A 230 16.99 -2.06 -15.93
CA LYS A 230 17.04 -1.77 -14.49
C LYS A 230 15.74 -2.10 -13.76
N PHE A 231 14.63 -2.33 -14.48
CA PHE A 231 13.32 -2.52 -13.88
C PHE A 231 13.03 -3.98 -13.59
N LYS A 232 12.51 -4.25 -12.40
CA LYS A 232 12.05 -5.56 -11.97
C LYS A 232 10.67 -5.43 -11.33
N VAL A 233 9.70 -6.19 -11.82
CA VAL A 233 8.39 -6.27 -11.18
C VAL A 233 8.45 -7.32 -10.09
N ILE A 234 8.26 -6.91 -8.85
CA ILE A 234 8.01 -7.80 -7.71
C ILE A 234 6.75 -7.28 -7.04
N TYR A 235 5.65 -7.99 -7.25
CA TYR A 235 4.33 -7.64 -6.71
C TYR A 235 4.35 -7.49 -5.19
N ASN A 236 3.29 -6.90 -4.63
CA ASN A 236 2.97 -7.14 -3.22
C ASN A 236 2.67 -8.64 -3.00
N GLY A 237 2.65 -9.08 -1.75
CA GLY A 237 2.50 -10.49 -1.43
C GLY A 237 1.91 -10.72 -0.05
N TYR A 238 1.52 -11.97 0.19
CA TYR A 238 1.04 -12.44 1.48
C TYR A 238 2.17 -13.16 2.24
N ASP A 239 2.06 -13.21 3.56
CA ASP A 239 2.94 -14.03 4.38
C ASP A 239 2.24 -15.37 4.64
N ALA A 240 2.91 -16.49 4.36
CA ALA A 240 2.31 -17.81 4.52
C ALA A 240 2.15 -18.19 6.01
N ASP A 241 2.95 -17.58 6.89
CA ASP A 241 2.90 -17.81 8.34
C ASP A 241 1.75 -17.03 8.99
N ASP A 242 1.19 -16.05 8.28
CA ASP A 242 -0.02 -15.33 8.68
C ASP A 242 -1.21 -16.30 8.53
N SER A 243 -1.39 -17.14 9.55
CA SER A 243 -2.51 -18.05 9.69
C SER A 243 -3.41 -17.56 10.82
N SER A 244 -4.69 -17.40 10.51
CA SER A 244 -5.71 -17.29 11.55
C SER A 244 -5.85 -18.68 12.19
N LYS A 245 -5.71 -18.76 13.53
CA LYS A 245 -6.17 -19.92 14.31
C LYS A 245 -7.69 -19.98 14.16
N SER A 246 -8.17 -20.59 13.08
CA SER A 246 -9.59 -20.60 12.76
C SER A 246 -10.33 -21.52 13.74
N THR A 247 -11.19 -20.94 14.57
CA THR A 247 -12.38 -21.65 15.04
C THR A 247 -13.36 -21.67 13.87
N VAL A 248 -13.63 -22.86 13.34
CA VAL A 248 -14.69 -23.10 12.34
C VAL A 248 -15.97 -22.42 12.84
N LEU A 249 -16.40 -21.34 12.18
CA LEU A 249 -17.70 -20.76 12.47
C LEU A 249 -18.79 -21.66 11.88
N LYS A 250 -19.85 -21.83 12.66
CA LYS A 250 -21.05 -22.58 12.28
C LYS A 250 -21.63 -21.99 10.98
N PRO A 251 -22.22 -22.82 10.10
CA PRO A 251 -22.92 -22.33 8.92
C PRO A 251 -23.98 -21.30 9.35
N ASN A 252 -23.81 -20.07 8.88
CA ASN A 252 -24.77 -19.00 9.05
C ASN A 252 -25.65 -18.94 7.80
N ASN A 253 -26.96 -18.80 7.95
CA ASN A 253 -27.89 -18.67 6.82
C ASN A 253 -27.76 -17.30 6.10
N THR A 254 -26.96 -16.38 6.64
CA THR A 254 -26.67 -15.07 6.05
C THR A 254 -25.40 -15.09 5.20
N LEU A 255 -25.46 -14.56 3.97
CA LEU A 255 -24.32 -14.32 3.10
C LEU A 255 -23.53 -13.12 3.63
N VAL A 256 -22.23 -13.28 3.87
CA VAL A 256 -21.36 -12.22 4.40
C VAL A 256 -20.33 -11.78 3.36
N LEU A 257 -20.44 -10.53 2.93
CA LEU A 257 -19.48 -9.86 2.05
C LEU A 257 -18.66 -8.86 2.86
N SER A 258 -17.34 -8.88 2.77
CA SER A 258 -16.50 -8.01 3.61
C SER A 258 -15.51 -7.17 2.82
N HIS A 259 -15.54 -5.86 3.05
CA HIS A 259 -14.47 -4.95 2.70
C HIS A 259 -13.60 -4.66 3.92
N LEU A 260 -12.32 -5.02 3.85
CA LEU A 260 -11.37 -4.86 4.95
C LEU A 260 -10.36 -3.78 4.60
N GLY A 261 -10.53 -2.63 5.24
CA GLY A 261 -9.65 -1.47 5.22
C GLY A 261 -10.39 -0.19 4.83
N THR A 262 -9.59 0.82 4.50
CA THR A 262 -10.09 2.19 4.35
C THR A 262 -10.97 2.37 3.11
N LEU A 263 -12.14 2.99 3.29
CA LEU A 263 -13.02 3.47 2.23
C LEU A 263 -12.98 5.00 2.19
N VAL A 264 -12.23 5.54 1.24
CA VAL A 264 -12.18 6.98 0.95
C VAL A 264 -13.20 7.32 -0.13
N LYS A 265 -13.56 8.60 -0.27
CA LYS A 265 -14.52 9.06 -1.28
C LYS A 265 -14.29 8.49 -2.69
N ASP A 266 -13.04 8.48 -3.19
CA ASP A 266 -12.70 7.98 -4.54
C ASP A 266 -12.79 6.45 -4.68
N ARG A 267 -12.98 5.74 -3.56
CA ARG A 267 -13.24 4.30 -3.46
C ARG A 267 -14.71 3.99 -3.18
N ASN A 268 -15.61 4.94 -3.36
CA ASN A 268 -17.04 4.68 -3.18
C ASN A 268 -17.58 3.74 -4.29
N PRO A 269 -18.00 2.50 -3.98
CA PRO A 269 -18.52 1.57 -4.98
C PRO A 269 -20.01 1.85 -5.23
N GLU A 270 -20.33 2.96 -5.90
CA GLU A 270 -21.74 3.40 -6.07
C GLU A 270 -22.64 2.30 -6.66
N VAL A 271 -22.14 1.56 -7.67
CA VAL A 271 -22.82 0.41 -8.28
C VAL A 271 -23.21 -0.68 -7.28
N LEU A 272 -22.43 -0.88 -6.21
CA LEU A 272 -22.75 -1.84 -5.16
C LEU A 272 -23.97 -1.38 -4.37
N TRP A 273 -23.99 -0.12 -3.94
CA TRP A 273 -25.10 0.42 -3.16
C TRP A 273 -26.40 0.44 -3.96
N GLU A 274 -26.33 0.87 -5.22
CA GLU A 274 -27.46 0.82 -6.16
C GLU A 274 -27.99 -0.61 -6.32
N THR A 275 -27.09 -1.59 -6.52
CA THR A 275 -27.46 -2.99 -6.68
C THR A 275 -28.13 -3.57 -5.43
N ILE A 276 -27.60 -3.25 -4.23
CA ILE A 276 -28.21 -3.74 -2.98
C ILE A 276 -29.58 -3.10 -2.75
N ALA A 277 -29.74 -1.81 -3.03
CA ALA A 277 -31.04 -1.14 -2.92
C ALA A 277 -32.06 -1.75 -3.88
N ASP A 278 -31.64 -2.04 -5.12
CA ASP A 278 -32.42 -2.76 -6.13
C ASP A 278 -32.92 -4.11 -5.63
N LEU A 279 -32.01 -4.91 -5.05
CA LEU A 279 -32.34 -6.23 -4.51
C LEU A 279 -33.24 -6.13 -3.28
N LYS A 280 -33.04 -5.13 -2.42
CA LYS A 280 -33.88 -4.90 -1.23
C LYS A 280 -35.32 -4.54 -1.61
N ARG A 281 -35.50 -3.75 -2.68
CA ARG A 281 -36.84 -3.45 -3.22
C ARG A 281 -37.55 -4.69 -3.77
N GLN A 282 -36.80 -5.70 -4.22
CA GLN A 282 -37.35 -6.96 -4.75
C GLN A 282 -37.58 -8.01 -3.65
N ASP A 283 -36.81 -7.97 -2.55
CA ASP A 283 -36.91 -8.89 -1.42
C ASP A 283 -36.75 -8.12 -0.10
N THR A 284 -37.87 -7.85 0.57
CA THR A 284 -37.89 -7.10 1.84
C THR A 284 -37.18 -7.84 2.98
N GLN A 285 -36.90 -9.14 2.83
CA GLN A 285 -36.13 -9.92 3.80
C GLN A 285 -34.62 -9.95 3.51
N LEU A 286 -34.13 -9.16 2.54
CA LEU A 286 -32.72 -9.19 2.12
C LEU A 286 -31.74 -9.00 3.29
N SER A 287 -32.03 -8.12 4.25
CA SER A 287 -31.14 -7.86 5.40
C SER A 287 -30.96 -9.04 6.36
N SER A 288 -31.86 -10.03 6.32
CA SER A 288 -31.66 -11.31 7.01
C SER A 288 -30.76 -12.29 6.24
N LYS A 289 -30.70 -12.12 4.91
CA LYS A 289 -30.02 -13.03 3.97
C LYS A 289 -28.65 -12.54 3.53
N LEU A 290 -28.38 -11.23 3.60
CA LEU A 290 -27.14 -10.59 3.18
C LEU A 290 -26.67 -9.59 4.23
N LYS A 291 -25.37 -9.63 4.52
CA LYS A 291 -24.65 -8.59 5.27
C LYS A 291 -23.41 -8.16 4.52
N ILE A 292 -23.17 -6.86 4.48
CA ILE A 292 -21.93 -6.26 3.97
C ILE A 292 -21.19 -5.63 5.14
N GLN A 293 -19.97 -6.05 5.41
CA GLN A 293 -19.14 -5.53 6.49
C GLN A 293 -18.04 -4.65 5.92
N CYS A 294 -17.98 -3.40 6.37
CA CYS A 294 -16.91 -2.45 6.04
C CYS A 294 -16.06 -2.22 7.30
N ILE A 295 -14.91 -2.87 7.40
CA ILE A 295 -14.04 -2.83 8.58
C ILE A 295 -12.85 -1.93 8.31
N GLY A 296 -12.78 -0.80 9.00
CA GLY A 296 -11.76 0.23 8.78
C GLY A 296 -12.37 1.63 8.74
N LYS A 297 -11.55 2.63 8.47
CA LYS A 297 -12.05 4.00 8.40
C LYS A 297 -12.83 4.21 7.09
N THR A 298 -14.08 4.65 7.22
CA THR A 298 -14.98 4.96 6.09
C THR A 298 -15.37 6.42 6.08
N ASP A 299 -15.23 7.04 4.91
CA ASP A 299 -15.59 8.43 4.63
C ASP A 299 -17.08 8.69 4.89
N ALA A 300 -17.39 9.85 5.48
CA ALA A 300 -18.75 10.26 5.78
C ALA A 300 -19.64 10.33 4.54
N PHE A 301 -19.07 10.68 3.37
CA PHE A 301 -19.77 10.67 2.09
C PHE A 301 -20.34 9.30 1.76
N ILE A 302 -19.59 8.23 2.01
CA ILE A 302 -20.01 6.85 1.70
C ILE A 302 -21.13 6.40 2.63
N LYS A 303 -21.04 6.77 3.92
CA LYS A 303 -22.12 6.51 4.89
C LYS A 303 -23.41 7.19 4.46
N GLU A 304 -23.33 8.44 3.99
CA GLU A 304 -24.50 9.16 3.46
C GLU A 304 -25.08 8.48 2.20
N ARG A 305 -24.24 7.99 1.27
CA ARG A 305 -24.73 7.23 0.10
C ARG A 305 -25.54 6.00 0.52
N ILE A 306 -25.04 5.24 1.50
CA ILE A 306 -25.72 4.05 2.03
C ILE A 306 -27.07 4.40 2.67
N ARG A 307 -27.14 5.54 3.38
CA ARG A 307 -28.39 6.06 3.96
C ARG A 307 -29.38 6.50 2.89
N VAL A 308 -28.93 7.23 1.86
CA VAL A 308 -29.77 7.67 0.73
C VAL A 308 -30.37 6.48 -0.03
N HIS A 309 -29.64 5.37 -0.11
CA HIS A 309 -30.10 4.12 -0.73
C HIS A 309 -30.98 3.25 0.18
N ASP A 310 -31.21 3.66 1.44
CA ASP A 310 -31.97 2.90 2.45
C ASP A 310 -31.48 1.45 2.62
N ILE A 311 -30.17 1.27 2.83
CA ILE A 311 -29.54 -0.07 2.99
C ILE A 311 -28.68 -0.17 4.26
N GLU A 312 -28.92 0.69 5.24
CA GLU A 312 -28.20 0.71 6.53
C GLU A 312 -28.38 -0.58 7.35
N ASP A 313 -29.47 -1.32 7.14
CA ASP A 313 -29.74 -2.62 7.76
C ASP A 313 -28.97 -3.78 7.10
N VAL A 314 -28.42 -3.58 5.90
CA VAL A 314 -27.57 -4.54 5.17
C VAL A 314 -26.09 -4.26 5.37
N VAL A 315 -25.70 -2.98 5.49
CA VAL A 315 -24.30 -2.55 5.55
C VAL A 315 -23.87 -2.15 6.96
N GLN A 316 -22.85 -2.82 7.49
CA GLN A 316 -22.29 -2.57 8.81
C GLN A 316 -20.91 -1.94 8.72
N PHE A 317 -20.62 -0.98 9.61
CA PHE A 317 -19.32 -0.35 9.71
C PHE A 317 -18.66 -0.67 11.04
N GLU A 318 -17.40 -1.09 11.00
CA GLU A 318 -16.56 -1.26 12.18
C GLU A 318 -15.30 -0.41 12.04
N SER A 319 -14.76 0.05 13.17
CA SER A 319 -13.50 0.79 13.20
C SER A 319 -12.31 -0.10 12.81
N TYR A 320 -11.12 0.50 12.75
CA TYR A 320 -9.87 -0.23 12.56
C TYR A 320 -9.75 -1.39 13.57
N LYS A 321 -9.28 -2.54 13.08
CA LYS A 321 -8.89 -3.69 13.89
C LYS A 321 -7.42 -4.06 13.64
N PRO A 322 -6.70 -4.59 14.64
CA PRO A 322 -5.36 -5.13 14.49
C PRO A 322 -5.27 -6.19 13.38
N HIS A 323 -4.09 -6.34 12.78
CA HIS A 323 -3.93 -7.17 11.58
C HIS A 323 -4.31 -8.65 11.78
N ASN A 324 -4.01 -9.23 12.94
CA ASN A 324 -4.38 -10.61 13.27
C ASN A 324 -5.91 -10.85 13.31
N GLU A 325 -6.68 -9.88 13.78
CA GLU A 325 -8.16 -9.95 13.76
C GLU A 325 -8.71 -9.86 12.34
N ILE A 326 -8.07 -9.06 11.48
CA ILE A 326 -8.44 -8.94 10.06
C ILE A 326 -8.34 -10.30 9.35
N LEU A 327 -7.30 -11.10 9.63
CA LEU A 327 -7.13 -12.44 9.05
C LEU A 327 -8.27 -13.39 9.44
N ALA A 328 -8.73 -13.33 10.69
CA ALA A 328 -9.87 -14.12 11.14
C ALA A 328 -11.15 -13.70 10.40
N LEU A 329 -11.41 -12.40 10.28
CA LEU A 329 -12.58 -11.86 9.57
C LEU A 329 -12.57 -12.20 8.07
N GLN A 330 -11.39 -12.24 7.44
CA GLN A 330 -11.25 -12.70 6.06
C GLN A 330 -11.79 -14.13 5.90
N GLN A 331 -11.41 -15.03 6.80
CA GLN A 331 -11.85 -16.44 6.77
C GLN A 331 -13.33 -16.63 7.12
N GLN A 332 -13.91 -15.72 7.91
CA GLN A 332 -15.33 -15.76 8.29
C GLN A 332 -16.26 -15.23 7.20
N SER A 333 -15.72 -14.49 6.23
CA SER A 333 -16.49 -13.95 5.11
C SER A 333 -16.80 -15.05 4.09
N ASP A 334 -17.94 -14.95 3.40
CA ASP A 334 -18.23 -15.78 2.23
C ASP A 334 -17.53 -15.22 0.99
N VAL A 335 -17.46 -13.88 0.88
CA VAL A 335 -16.85 -13.15 -0.23
C VAL A 335 -16.07 -11.96 0.30
N LEU A 336 -14.91 -11.68 -0.29
CA LEU A 336 -14.10 -10.51 0.03
C LEU A 336 -14.25 -9.45 -1.07
N ILE A 337 -14.62 -8.23 -0.68
CA ILE A 337 -14.82 -7.11 -1.60
C ILE A 337 -13.51 -6.33 -1.75
N LEU A 338 -12.94 -6.40 -2.95
CA LEU A 338 -11.84 -5.55 -3.39
C LEU A 338 -12.40 -4.38 -4.19
N ILE A 339 -11.99 -3.15 -3.88
CA ILE A 339 -12.42 -1.95 -4.63
C ILE A 339 -11.19 -1.20 -5.07
N ILE A 340 -11.05 -1.01 -6.37
CA ILE A 340 -10.04 -0.14 -6.97
C ILE A 340 -10.63 1.27 -7.05
N ASN A 341 -9.82 2.29 -6.78
CA ASN A 341 -10.29 3.67 -6.85
C ASN A 341 -10.67 4.01 -8.29
N ASN A 342 -11.75 4.76 -8.49
CA ASN A 342 -12.14 5.22 -9.82
C ASN A 342 -11.37 6.50 -10.19
N THR A 343 -10.10 6.32 -10.53
CA THR A 343 -9.14 7.40 -10.79
C THR A 343 -8.43 7.19 -12.13
N PRO A 344 -7.77 8.24 -12.68
CA PRO A 344 -6.85 8.04 -13.79
C PRO A 344 -5.82 6.96 -13.45
N HIS A 345 -5.55 6.04 -14.38
CA HIS A 345 -4.64 4.89 -14.20
C HIS A 345 -5.10 3.79 -13.24
N ALA A 346 -6.40 3.74 -12.87
CA ALA A 346 -6.96 2.63 -12.10
C ALA A 346 -6.64 1.25 -12.68
N GLN A 347 -6.55 1.13 -14.01
CA GLN A 347 -6.22 -0.11 -14.73
C GLN A 347 -4.85 -0.69 -14.35
N ASP A 348 -3.91 0.15 -13.92
CA ASP A 348 -2.56 -0.26 -13.55
C ASP A 348 -2.41 -0.48 -12.02
N THR A 349 -3.51 -0.38 -11.27
CA THR A 349 -3.49 -0.43 -9.81
C THR A 349 -3.64 -1.87 -9.32
N ILE A 350 -2.65 -2.31 -8.53
CA ILE A 350 -2.71 -3.58 -7.81
C ILE A 350 -2.45 -3.35 -6.31
N THR A 351 -3.50 -3.51 -5.51
CA THR A 351 -3.40 -3.23 -4.08
C THR A 351 -2.72 -4.40 -3.34
N GLY A 352 -2.09 -4.14 -2.19
CA GLY A 352 -1.56 -5.21 -1.35
C GLY A 352 -2.63 -6.21 -0.86
N LYS A 353 -3.88 -5.77 -0.73
CA LYS A 353 -4.99 -6.58 -0.19
C LYS A 353 -5.36 -7.76 -1.09
N VAL A 354 -5.18 -7.64 -2.41
CA VAL A 354 -5.54 -8.74 -3.33
C VAL A 354 -4.80 -10.02 -2.96
N PHE A 355 -3.54 -9.92 -2.53
CA PHE A 355 -2.72 -11.07 -2.17
C PHE A 355 -3.16 -11.73 -0.86
N GLU A 356 -3.51 -10.93 0.15
CA GLU A 356 -4.08 -11.45 1.40
C GLU A 356 -5.46 -12.10 1.16
N TYR A 357 -6.29 -11.48 0.34
CA TYR A 357 -7.61 -12.03 0.01
C TYR A 357 -7.51 -13.35 -0.74
N MET A 358 -6.55 -13.49 -1.67
CA MET A 358 -6.28 -14.76 -2.33
C MET A 358 -5.81 -15.82 -1.33
N HIS A 359 -4.95 -15.44 -0.37
CA HIS A 359 -4.49 -16.34 0.69
C HIS A 359 -5.59 -16.77 1.65
N ALA A 360 -6.62 -15.94 1.85
CA ALA A 360 -7.80 -16.29 2.64
C ALA A 360 -8.70 -17.36 1.98
N GLN A 361 -8.45 -17.73 0.71
CA GLN A 361 -9.19 -18.75 -0.03
C GLN A 361 -10.71 -18.50 -0.12
N LYS A 362 -11.10 -17.22 -0.10
CA LYS A 362 -12.47 -16.78 -0.35
C LYS A 362 -12.57 -16.16 -1.74
N PRO A 363 -13.70 -16.34 -2.45
CA PRO A 363 -13.93 -15.62 -3.68
C PRO A 363 -13.85 -14.11 -3.48
N ILE A 364 -13.17 -13.46 -4.43
CA ILE A 364 -12.97 -12.02 -4.44
C ILE A 364 -13.99 -11.41 -5.40
N LEU A 365 -14.81 -10.48 -4.90
CA LEU A 365 -15.57 -9.57 -5.74
C LEU A 365 -14.75 -8.29 -5.91
N CYS A 366 -14.17 -8.10 -7.08
CA CYS A 366 -13.47 -6.87 -7.44
C CYS A 366 -14.42 -5.90 -8.13
N ILE A 367 -14.50 -4.67 -7.63
CA ILE A 367 -15.15 -3.55 -8.32
C ILE A 367 -14.05 -2.62 -8.82
N GLY A 368 -13.87 -2.58 -10.14
CA GLY A 368 -12.70 -1.97 -10.78
C GLY A 368 -12.71 -2.09 -12.30
N PRO A 369 -11.62 -1.67 -12.98
CA PRO A 369 -11.47 -1.81 -14.42
C PRO A 369 -11.36 -3.28 -14.80
N GLN A 370 -12.23 -3.75 -15.70
CA GLN A 370 -12.27 -5.15 -16.14
C GLN A 370 -11.06 -5.54 -17.02
N ASP A 371 -10.42 -4.56 -17.64
CA ASP A 371 -9.18 -4.68 -18.41
C ASP A 371 -7.92 -4.35 -17.59
N GLY A 372 -8.06 -4.17 -16.27
CA GLY A 372 -6.97 -3.80 -15.38
C GLY A 372 -6.11 -4.98 -14.89
N GLU A 373 -4.94 -4.68 -14.35
CA GLU A 373 -4.00 -5.67 -13.80
C GLU A 373 -4.61 -6.51 -12.67
N ALA A 374 -5.42 -5.90 -11.80
CA ALA A 374 -6.12 -6.64 -10.74
C ALA A 374 -7.12 -7.65 -11.34
N ALA A 375 -7.84 -7.28 -12.40
CA ALA A 375 -8.78 -8.17 -13.07
C ALA A 375 -8.05 -9.34 -13.76
N ALA A 376 -6.94 -9.04 -14.46
CA ALA A 376 -6.09 -10.05 -15.08
C ALA A 376 -5.52 -11.03 -14.04
N LEU A 377 -5.07 -10.53 -12.88
CA LEU A 377 -4.56 -11.37 -11.79
C LEU A 377 -5.64 -12.29 -11.21
N LEU A 378 -6.83 -11.77 -10.93
CA LEU A 378 -7.94 -12.57 -10.39
C LEU A 378 -8.40 -13.64 -11.38
N THR A 379 -8.36 -13.34 -12.68
CA THR A 379 -8.70 -14.28 -13.76
C THR A 379 -7.66 -15.38 -13.86
N ASP A 380 -6.37 -15.02 -13.93
CA ASP A 380 -5.24 -15.97 -14.04
C ASP A 380 -5.17 -16.91 -12.83
N THR A 381 -5.52 -16.41 -11.65
CA THR A 381 -5.53 -17.20 -10.41
C THR A 381 -6.89 -17.84 -10.11
N GLN A 382 -7.94 -17.59 -10.90
CA GLN A 382 -9.30 -18.09 -10.64
C GLN A 382 -9.80 -17.82 -9.21
N THR A 383 -9.37 -16.70 -8.61
CA THR A 383 -9.67 -16.38 -7.20
C THR A 383 -10.86 -15.45 -7.03
N GLY A 384 -11.42 -14.94 -8.12
CA GLY A 384 -12.51 -13.99 -8.04
C GLY A 384 -13.02 -13.54 -9.39
N ILE A 385 -13.92 -12.57 -9.35
CA ILE A 385 -14.53 -11.94 -10.51
C ILE A 385 -14.33 -10.42 -10.43
N THR A 386 -14.31 -9.75 -11.58
CA THR A 386 -14.25 -8.28 -11.65
C THR A 386 -15.48 -7.72 -12.34
N VAL A 387 -16.08 -6.73 -11.70
CA VAL A 387 -17.24 -5.98 -12.18
C VAL A 387 -16.83 -4.52 -12.40
N GLY A 388 -17.25 -3.96 -13.53
CA GLY A 388 -17.00 -2.55 -13.85
C GLY A 388 -17.71 -1.59 -12.90
N TYR A 389 -17.21 -0.35 -12.80
CA TYR A 389 -17.77 0.68 -11.91
C TYR A 389 -19.26 1.02 -12.17
N SER A 390 -19.78 0.66 -13.33
CA SER A 390 -21.16 0.91 -13.76
C SER A 390 -21.91 -0.36 -14.17
N ASP A 391 -21.32 -1.54 -13.97
CA ASP A 391 -21.90 -2.81 -14.42
C ASP A 391 -22.88 -3.39 -13.38
N HIS A 392 -23.98 -2.67 -13.21
CA HIS A 392 -25.05 -3.00 -12.27
C HIS A 392 -25.69 -4.38 -12.57
N GLN A 393 -25.90 -4.70 -13.84
CA GLN A 393 -26.58 -5.95 -14.23
C GLN A 393 -25.73 -7.18 -13.93
N GLN A 394 -24.43 -7.13 -14.21
CA GLN A 394 -23.52 -8.22 -13.86
C GLN A 394 -23.45 -8.39 -12.34
N LEU A 395 -23.30 -7.29 -11.58
CA LEU A 395 -23.24 -7.33 -10.11
C LEU A 395 -24.50 -7.96 -9.50
N LYS A 396 -25.67 -7.53 -9.98
CA LYS A 396 -26.97 -8.05 -9.53
C LYS A 396 -27.08 -9.55 -9.76
N THR A 397 -26.70 -10.01 -10.96
CA THR A 397 -26.74 -11.43 -11.33
C THR A 397 -25.83 -12.27 -10.42
N VAL A 398 -24.62 -11.77 -10.16
CA VAL A 398 -23.66 -12.42 -9.26
C VAL A 398 -24.21 -12.54 -7.84
N ILE A 399 -24.70 -11.44 -7.25
CA ILE A 399 -25.19 -11.45 -5.87
C ILE A 399 -26.42 -12.34 -5.74
N GLN A 400 -27.35 -12.31 -6.72
CA GLN A 400 -28.51 -13.21 -6.75
C GLN A 400 -28.09 -14.68 -6.83
N HIS A 401 -27.05 -14.99 -7.61
CA HIS A 401 -26.50 -16.34 -7.65
C HIS A 401 -25.96 -16.76 -6.27
N TRP A 402 -25.17 -15.92 -5.60
CA TRP A 402 -24.60 -16.21 -4.29
C TRP A 402 -25.63 -16.30 -3.14
N LEU A 403 -26.74 -15.57 -3.27
CA LEU A 403 -27.88 -15.70 -2.37
C LEU A 403 -28.55 -17.07 -2.49
N LYS A 404 -28.63 -17.64 -3.70
CA LYS A 404 -29.21 -18.97 -3.96
C LYS A 404 -28.24 -20.11 -3.65
N LYS A 405 -26.96 -19.94 -4.01
CA LYS A 405 -25.91 -20.93 -3.84
C LYS A 405 -24.67 -20.24 -3.30
N ARG A 406 -24.27 -20.58 -2.08
CA ARG A 406 -23.08 -19.98 -1.46
C ARG A 406 -21.84 -20.19 -2.34
N PRO A 407 -20.98 -19.16 -2.46
CA PRO A 407 -19.77 -19.26 -3.24
C PRO A 407 -18.84 -20.33 -2.64
N ALA A 408 -18.21 -21.12 -3.51
CA ALA A 408 -17.23 -22.11 -3.07
C ALA A 408 -15.89 -21.43 -2.73
N ALA A 409 -15.12 -21.99 -1.80
CA ALA A 409 -13.76 -21.56 -1.54
C ALA A 409 -12.89 -21.69 -2.80
N THR A 410 -11.89 -20.81 -2.93
CA THR A 410 -10.94 -20.83 -4.04
C THR A 410 -9.71 -21.64 -3.65
N HIS A 411 -9.37 -22.63 -4.48
CA HIS A 411 -8.22 -23.50 -4.24
C HIS A 411 -7.26 -23.42 -5.43
N THR A 412 -6.54 -22.30 -5.52
CA THR A 412 -5.50 -22.10 -6.54
C THR A 412 -4.14 -21.93 -5.89
N ASP A 413 -3.10 -22.49 -6.51
CA ASP A 413 -1.73 -22.25 -6.08
C ASP A 413 -1.32 -20.80 -6.35
N ILE A 414 -1.11 -20.05 -5.27
CA ILE A 414 -0.64 -18.67 -5.27
C ILE A 414 0.76 -18.54 -4.65
N SER A 415 1.49 -19.64 -4.46
CA SER A 415 2.81 -19.71 -3.80
C SER A 415 3.84 -18.70 -4.34
N ARG A 416 3.78 -18.41 -5.64
CA ARG A 416 4.62 -17.39 -6.31
C ARG A 416 4.45 -15.97 -5.75
N PHE A 417 3.36 -15.69 -5.05
CA PHE A 417 3.09 -14.40 -4.39
C PHE A 417 3.40 -14.41 -2.89
N SER A 418 3.94 -15.51 -2.35
CA SER A 418 4.41 -15.53 -0.97
C SER A 418 5.61 -14.59 -0.80
N ARG A 419 5.67 -13.87 0.32
CA ARG A 419 6.78 -12.93 0.60
C ARG A 419 8.14 -13.63 0.64
N LYS A 420 8.19 -14.91 1.02
CA LYS A 420 9.40 -15.74 0.95
C LYS A 420 9.92 -15.85 -0.49
N VAL A 421 9.05 -16.30 -1.43
CA VAL A 421 9.42 -16.45 -2.85
C VAL A 421 9.78 -15.10 -3.47
N GLN A 422 9.10 -14.02 -3.08
CA GLN A 422 9.43 -12.66 -3.53
C GLN A 422 10.82 -12.21 -3.08
N VAL A 423 11.21 -12.52 -1.84
CA VAL A 423 12.56 -12.23 -1.35
C VAL A 423 13.60 -13.10 -2.04
N ASP A 424 13.30 -14.36 -2.33
CA ASP A 424 14.20 -15.21 -3.10
C ASP A 424 14.44 -14.65 -4.51
N ASP A 425 13.38 -14.20 -5.20
CA ASP A 425 13.47 -13.53 -6.51
C ASP A 425 14.26 -12.20 -6.42
N LEU A 426 14.01 -11.39 -5.38
CA LEU A 426 14.79 -10.17 -5.11
C LEU A 426 16.29 -10.50 -4.98
N LEU A 427 16.64 -11.44 -4.09
CA LEU A 427 18.04 -11.76 -3.80
C LEU A 427 18.73 -12.41 -5.02
N ALA A 428 18.00 -13.20 -5.81
CA ALA A 428 18.50 -13.74 -7.07
C ALA A 428 18.81 -12.62 -8.08
N TRP A 429 17.91 -11.65 -8.21
CA TRP A 429 18.10 -10.49 -9.09
C TRP A 429 19.24 -9.59 -8.62
N LEU A 430 19.36 -9.32 -7.32
CA LEU A 430 20.46 -8.52 -6.76
C LEU A 430 21.84 -9.13 -7.03
N LYS A 431 21.95 -10.47 -6.97
CA LYS A 431 23.20 -11.19 -7.26
C LYS A 431 23.66 -11.07 -8.72
N GLN A 432 22.75 -10.76 -9.64
CA GLN A 432 23.08 -10.54 -11.06
C GLN A 432 23.61 -9.13 -11.34
N MET A 433 23.43 -8.19 -10.41
CA MET A 433 23.93 -6.83 -10.58
C MET A 433 25.45 -6.81 -10.48
N PRO A 434 26.15 -6.08 -11.38
CA PRO A 434 27.59 -5.98 -11.33
C PRO A 434 27.99 -5.29 -10.03
N LEU A 435 28.50 -6.08 -9.08
CA LEU A 435 29.17 -5.57 -7.90
C LEU A 435 30.40 -4.83 -8.39
N GLY A 436 30.41 -3.51 -8.16
CA GLY A 436 31.42 -2.64 -8.71
C GLY A 436 32.82 -3.24 -8.54
N ALA A 437 33.57 -3.34 -9.64
CA ALA A 437 34.94 -3.85 -9.70
C ALA A 437 35.97 -3.01 -8.91
N LYS A 438 35.55 -2.30 -7.86
CA LYS A 438 36.34 -1.36 -7.08
C LYS A 438 36.14 -1.53 -5.57
N GLN A 439 36.20 -2.78 -5.11
CA GLN A 439 36.26 -3.10 -3.68
C GLN A 439 37.45 -4.01 -3.35
N PHE A 440 38.61 -3.85 -3.99
CA PHE A 440 39.85 -4.45 -3.51
C PHE A 440 41.05 -3.57 -3.84
N HIS A 441 41.33 -2.61 -2.96
CA HIS A 441 42.68 -2.20 -2.57
C HIS A 441 42.64 -1.77 -1.10
#